data_AF-A0A9D4FNC1-F1
#
_entry.id   AF-A0A9D4FNC1-F1
#
_cell.length_a   1.000
_cell.length_b   1.000
_cell.length_c   1.000
_cell.angle_alpha   90.00
_cell.angle_beta   90.00
_cell.angle_gamma   90.00
#
_symmetry.space_group_name_H-M   'P 1'
#
loop_
_entity.id
_entity.type
_entity.pdbx_description
1 polymer ?
#
loop_
_entity_poly.entity_id
_entity_poly.type
_entity_poly.pdbx_seq_one_letter_code
_entity_poly.pdbx_strand_id
1 'polypeptide(L)'
;MIRNRIVFGISSEKIRAKLIEQGDKLTLSKAIGMCQLYEYAQSQLNQIKTESQTMVNALKTNSKSSHHQQASKSYINSKAASGANQTTLL
;
A
#
# COMPACT_ATOMS: atom_id res chain seq x y z
N MET A 1 -0.96 -24.46 -40.35
CA MET A 1 -2.23 -23.87 -39.84
C MET A 1 -1.94 -22.60 -39.05
N ILE A 2 -2.64 -21.49 -39.34
CA ILE A 2 -2.44 -20.17 -38.71
C ILE A 2 -2.79 -20.17 -37.20
N ARG A 3 -3.81 -20.92 -36.79
CA ARG A 3 -4.22 -21.09 -35.38
C ARG A 3 -3.06 -21.50 -34.48
N ASN A 4 -2.34 -22.55 -34.87
CA ASN A 4 -1.23 -23.07 -34.07
C ASN A 4 -0.11 -22.04 -33.95
N ARG A 5 0.16 -21.24 -34.99
CA ARG A 5 1.15 -20.16 -34.91
C ARG A 5 0.78 -19.08 -33.90
N ILE A 6 -0.51 -18.74 -33.79
CA ILE A 6 -0.99 -17.77 -32.80
C ILE A 6 -0.85 -18.34 -31.39
N VAL A 7 -1.29 -19.58 -31.16
CA VAL A 7 -1.20 -20.23 -29.84
C VAL A 7 0.26 -20.37 -29.39
N PHE A 8 1.15 -20.85 -30.26
CA PHE A 8 2.57 -21.01 -29.94
C PHE A 8 3.35 -19.70 -29.92
N GLY A 9 2.83 -18.63 -30.52
CA GLY A 9 3.43 -17.29 -30.48
C GLY A 9 3.17 -16.54 -29.17
N ILE A 10 2.29 -17.05 -28.29
CA ILE A 10 1.99 -16.41 -27.00
C ILE A 10 3.07 -16.75 -25.98
N SER A 11 3.69 -15.71 -25.41
CA SER A 11 4.76 -15.81 -24.42
C SER A 11 4.29 -16.46 -23.11
N SER A 12 3.08 -16.10 -22.66
CA SER A 12 2.51 -16.61 -21.42
C SER A 12 2.11 -18.09 -21.55
N GLU A 13 2.81 -18.95 -20.83
CA GLU A 13 2.53 -20.39 -20.80
C GLU A 13 1.12 -20.71 -20.28
N LYS A 14 0.63 -19.94 -19.30
CA LYS A 14 -0.73 -20.11 -18.75
C LYS A 14 -1.80 -19.86 -19.81
N ILE A 15 -1.66 -18.79 -20.59
CA ILE A 15 -2.61 -18.46 -21.67
C ILE A 15 -2.50 -19.51 -22.77
N ARG A 16 -1.27 -19.88 -23.15
CA ARG A 16 -1.00 -20.89 -24.18
C ARG A 16 -1.66 -22.23 -23.84
N ALA A 17 -1.52 -22.72 -22.60
CA ALA A 17 -2.17 -23.95 -22.15
C ALA A 17 -3.71 -23.87 -22.23
N LYS A 18 -4.30 -22.76 -21.75
CA LYS A 18 -5.75 -22.53 -21.86
C LYS A 18 -6.27 -22.53 -23.29
N LEU A 19 -5.50 -21.96 -24.23
CA LEU A 19 -5.86 -21.94 -25.64
C LEU A 19 -5.76 -23.32 -26.29
N ILE A 20 -4.73 -24.11 -25.91
CA ILE A 20 -4.59 -25.50 -26.37
C ILE A 20 -5.79 -26.34 -25.91
N GLU A 21 -6.25 -26.16 -24.68
CA GLU A 21 -7.42 -26.87 -24.12
C GLU A 21 -8.71 -26.64 -24.92
N GLN A 22 -8.84 -25.49 -25.59
CA GLN A 22 -10.00 -25.21 -26.45
C GLN A 22 -10.03 -26.05 -27.74
N GLY A 23 -8.88 -26.60 -28.15
CA GLY A 23 -8.75 -27.48 -29.31
C GLY A 23 -9.38 -26.92 -30.58
N ASP A 24 -10.24 -27.70 -31.22
CA ASP A 24 -10.87 -27.33 -32.49
C ASP A 24 -12.01 -26.32 -32.37
N LYS A 25 -12.48 -26.03 -31.16
CA LYS A 25 -13.46 -24.96 -30.89
C LYS A 25 -12.80 -23.59 -30.79
N LEU A 26 -11.48 -23.51 -30.89
CA LEU A 26 -10.74 -22.26 -30.81
C LEU A 26 -10.85 -21.47 -32.12
N THR A 27 -11.71 -20.46 -32.11
CA THR A 27 -11.74 -19.43 -33.17
C THR A 27 -10.77 -18.30 -32.85
N LEU A 28 -10.39 -17.53 -33.88
CA LEU A 28 -9.50 -16.38 -33.72
C LEU A 28 -10.07 -15.35 -32.73
N SER A 29 -11.36 -15.03 -32.85
CA SER A 29 -12.05 -14.10 -31.95
C SER A 29 -12.02 -14.58 -30.50
N LYS A 30 -12.25 -15.88 -30.28
CA LYS A 30 -12.19 -16.47 -28.94
C LYS A 30 -10.78 -16.40 -28.35
N ALA A 31 -9.75 -16.64 -29.15
CA ALA A 31 -8.36 -16.53 -28.72
C ALA A 31 -8.01 -15.09 -28.30
N ILE A 32 -8.40 -14.10 -29.12
CA ILE A 32 -8.20 -12.68 -28.81
C ILE A 32 -8.91 -12.30 -27.50
N GLY A 33 -10.18 -12.68 -27.36
CA GLY A 33 -10.95 -12.40 -26.14
C GLY A 33 -10.35 -13.03 -24.88
N MET A 34 -9.85 -14.27 -24.98
CA MET A 34 -9.17 -14.93 -23.86
C MET A 34 -7.87 -14.23 -23.46
N CYS A 35 -7.07 -13.79 -24.42
CA CYS A 35 -5.85 -13.02 -24.14
C CYS A 35 -6.17 -11.68 -23.49
N GLN A 36 -7.12 -10.92 -24.03
CA GLN A 36 -7.54 -9.63 -23.46
C GLN A 36 -8.08 -9.77 -22.04
N LEU A 37 -8.93 -10.78 -21.82
CA LEU A 37 -9.49 -11.06 -20.49
C LEU A 37 -8.39 -11.40 -19.48
N TYR A 38 -7.37 -12.15 -19.91
CA TYR A 38 -6.23 -12.47 -19.06
C TYR A 38 -5.45 -11.21 -18.66
N GLU A 39 -5.12 -10.36 -19.63
CA GLU A 39 -4.40 -9.10 -19.36
C GLU A 39 -5.21 -8.19 -18.42
N TYR A 40 -6.51 -8.09 -18.63
CA TYR A 40 -7.40 -7.31 -17.77
C TYR A 40 -7.45 -7.86 -16.34
N ALA A 41 -7.66 -9.17 -16.19
CA ALA A 41 -7.68 -9.82 -14.88
C ALA A 41 -6.32 -9.70 -14.17
N GLN A 42 -5.21 -9.84 -14.90
CA GLN A 42 -3.86 -9.67 -14.35
C GLN A 42 -3.64 -8.24 -13.87
N SER A 43 -4.11 -7.24 -14.61
CA SER A 43 -4.07 -5.84 -14.21
C SER A 43 -4.88 -5.59 -12.94
N GLN A 44 -6.10 -6.11 -12.85
CA GLN A 44 -6.95 -6.01 -11.66
C GLN A 44 -6.29 -6.66 -10.42
N LEU A 45 -5.73 -7.86 -10.57
CA LEU A 45 -5.03 -8.53 -9.47
C LEU A 45 -3.82 -7.73 -8.99
N ASN A 46 -3.09 -7.08 -9.90
CA ASN A 46 -1.95 -6.22 -9.55
C ASN A 46 -2.40 -4.96 -8.81
N GLN A 47 -3.53 -4.35 -9.19
CA GLN A 47 -4.12 -3.22 -8.48
C GLN A 47 -4.51 -3.61 -7.06
N ILE A 48 -5.27 -4.71 -6.89
CA ILE A 48 -5.67 -5.23 -5.58
C ILE A 48 -4.45 -5.51 -4.70
N LYS A 49 -3.40 -6.12 -5.25
CA LYS A 49 -2.16 -6.39 -4.52
C LYS A 49 -1.48 -5.10 -4.05
N THR A 50 -1.45 -4.08 -4.90
CA THR A 50 -0.87 -2.77 -4.59
C THR A 50 -1.66 -2.06 -3.50
N GLU A 51 -2.98 -2.00 -3.62
CA GLU A 51 -3.89 -1.41 -2.62
C GLU A 51 -3.83 -2.14 -1.28
N SER A 52 -3.76 -3.47 -1.31
CA SER A 52 -3.59 -4.25 -0.09
C SER A 52 -2.30 -3.87 0.62
N GLN A 53 -1.19 -3.71 -0.12
CA GLN A 53 0.12 -3.39 0.43
C GLN A 53 0.19 -1.94 0.98
N THR A 54 -0.49 -0.98 0.36
CA THR A 54 -0.57 0.39 0.87
C THR A 54 -1.36 0.46 2.17
N MET A 55 -2.47 -0.29 2.30
CA MET A 55 -3.23 -0.35 3.56
C MET A 55 -2.42 -0.93 4.73
N VAL A 56 -1.65 -2.01 4.52
CA VAL A 56 -0.84 -2.59 5.62
C VAL A 56 0.27 -1.63 6.05
N ASN A 57 0.87 -0.89 5.10
CA ASN A 57 1.90 0.09 5.40
C ASN A 57 1.36 1.29 6.19
N ALA A 58 0.14 1.76 5.89
CA ALA A 58 -0.51 2.85 6.63
C ALA A 58 -0.80 2.49 8.10
N LEU A 59 -1.15 1.23 8.39
CA LEU A 59 -1.36 0.77 9.76
C LEU A 59 -0.05 0.65 10.56
N LYS A 60 1.05 0.31 9.88
CA LYS A 60 2.37 0.13 10.52
C LYS A 60 3.00 1.44 11.02
N THR A 61 2.61 2.58 10.47
CA THR A 61 3.09 3.90 10.92
C THR A 61 2.35 4.41 12.16
N ASN A 62 1.13 3.96 12.41
CA ASN A 62 0.32 4.39 13.56
C ASN A 62 0.72 3.69 14.88
N SER A 63 1.53 2.63 14.84
CA SER A 63 1.94 1.89 16.03
C SER A 63 3.22 2.43 16.70
N LYS A 64 3.76 3.58 16.27
CA LYS A 64 5.00 4.17 16.83
C LYS A 64 4.83 5.51 17.58
N SER A 65 3.61 6.01 17.76
CA SER A 65 3.37 7.25 18.50
C SER A 65 2.67 7.00 19.84
N SER A 66 3.35 6.34 20.78
CA SER A 66 2.92 6.28 22.19
C SER A 66 4.09 5.88 23.10
N HIS A 67 5.09 6.76 23.26
CA HIS A 67 5.80 6.87 24.54
C HIS A 67 6.69 8.12 24.62
N HIS A 68 6.14 9.24 25.10
CA HIS A 68 6.84 10.16 26.00
C HIS A 68 5.80 10.96 26.80
N GLN A 69 5.26 10.31 27.84
CA GLN A 69 4.53 10.99 28.91
C GLN A 69 5.54 11.60 29.89
N GLN A 70 5.35 12.90 30.14
CA GLN A 70 5.47 13.59 31.43
C GLN A 70 6.47 13.03 32.45
N ALA A 71 7.54 13.79 32.68
CA ALA A 71 8.17 13.89 33.99
C ALA A 71 7.99 15.33 34.51
N SER A 72 6.93 15.52 35.30
CA SER A 72 6.77 16.63 36.22
C SER A 72 7.90 16.59 37.26
N LYS A 73 8.76 17.60 37.28
CA LYS A 73 9.68 17.87 38.40
C LYS A 73 9.23 19.14 39.11
N SER A 74 8.34 18.94 40.07
CA SER A 74 8.07 19.84 41.16
C SER A 74 9.31 19.95 42.05
N TYR A 75 9.89 21.15 42.14
CA TYR A 75 10.80 21.53 43.23
C TYR A 75 10.28 22.81 43.88
N ILE A 76 9.50 22.60 44.94
CA ILE A 76 9.57 23.22 46.26
C ILE A 76 9.85 24.73 46.34
N ASN A 77 8.79 25.43 46.73
CA ASN A 77 8.71 26.70 47.45
C ASN A 77 9.89 27.02 48.38
N SER A 78 10.54 28.17 48.21
CA SER A 78 11.15 28.91 49.31
C SER A 78 11.00 30.43 49.14
N LYS A 79 9.93 30.97 49.74
CA LYS A 79 9.95 32.17 50.60
C LYS A 79 10.69 33.42 50.06
N ALA A 80 9.98 34.26 49.31
CA ALA A 80 10.32 35.68 49.11
C ALA A 80 9.15 36.56 49.59
N ALA A 81 8.97 36.61 50.91
CA ALA A 81 8.20 37.65 51.57
C ALA A 81 9.06 38.24 52.68
N SER A 82 9.16 39.57 52.68
CA SER A 82 9.68 40.50 53.70
C SER A 82 11.06 41.12 53.43
N GLY A 83 11.09 42.40 53.02
CA GLY A 83 12.31 43.20 53.05
C GLY A 83 12.20 44.60 52.40
N ALA A 84 11.72 45.58 53.19
CA ALA A 84 12.06 47.00 53.11
C ALA A 84 11.51 47.87 51.95
N ASN A 85 10.41 48.56 52.25
CA ASN A 85 10.23 49.97 51.86
C ASN A 85 11.46 50.78 52.31
N GLN A 86 12.14 51.47 51.39
CA GLN A 86 12.90 52.69 51.70
C GLN A 86 12.74 53.72 50.57
N THR A 87 11.94 54.74 50.91
CA THR A 87 12.01 56.17 50.55
C THR A 87 13.39 56.66 50.09
N THR A 88 13.45 57.59 49.11
CA THR A 88 14.13 58.92 49.21
C THR A 88 14.36 59.58 47.83
N LEU A 89 13.70 60.76 47.65
CA LEU A 89 14.14 62.08 47.09
C LEU A 89 15.09 62.11 45.86
N LEU A 90 14.89 62.91 44.81
CA LEU A 90 14.27 64.23 44.59
C LEU A 90 13.71 64.29 43.15
#